data_AF-A0A1H3P0J0-F1
#
_entry.id   AF-A0A1H3P0J0-F1
#
_cell.length_a   1.000
_cell.length_b   1.000
_cell.length_c   1.000
_cell.angle_alpha   90.00
_cell.angle_beta   90.00
_cell.angle_gamma   90.00
#
_symmetry.space_group_name_H-M   'P 1'
#
loop_
_entity.id
_entity.type
_entity.pdbx_description
1 polymer ?
#
loop_
_entity_poly.entity_id
_entity_poly.type
_entity_poly.pdbx_seq_one_letter_code
_entity_poly.pdbx_strand_id
1 'polypeptide(L)'
;MTNAPHQEFANRLHQALDFSGFAKGRARTGALSAYYDVSRETARKWLVGLALPELERMLQIAVQQHVSFEWLATGRGTIEGKSLSVRENAAKYSDPDELRLMGLMRKLSRKKRRALIELLDGN
;
A
#
# COMPACT_ATOMS: atom_id res chain seq x y z
N MET A 1 -22.90 25.40 1.03
CA MET A 1 -21.66 25.07 1.75
C MET A 1 -20.57 24.90 0.70
N THR A 2 -19.53 25.73 0.72
CA THR A 2 -18.46 25.66 -0.27
C THR A 2 -17.57 24.46 0.06
N ASN A 3 -17.57 23.45 -0.81
CA ASN A 3 -16.68 22.29 -0.64
C ASN A 3 -15.22 22.75 -0.72
N ALA A 4 -14.34 22.14 0.06
CA ALA A 4 -12.91 22.37 -0.03
C ALA A 4 -12.40 22.03 -1.45
N PRO A 5 -11.35 22.71 -1.95
CA PRO A 5 -10.89 22.56 -3.33
C PRO A 5 -10.54 21.11 -3.72
N HIS A 6 -10.16 20.28 -2.76
CA HIS A 6 -9.80 18.88 -2.96
C HIS A 6 -10.68 17.91 -2.14
N GLN A 7 -11.96 18.27 -1.95
CA GLN A 7 -12.89 17.47 -1.14
C GLN A 7 -13.00 16.02 -1.60
N GLU A 8 -13.00 15.77 -2.91
CA GLU A 8 -13.11 14.42 -3.45
C GLU A 8 -11.87 13.56 -3.15
N PHE A 9 -10.67 14.16 -3.21
CA PHE A 9 -9.44 13.48 -2.78
C PHE A 9 -9.51 13.14 -1.29
N ALA A 10 -9.93 14.08 -0.46
CA ALA A 10 -10.06 13.86 0.99
C ALA A 10 -11.02 12.71 1.30
N ASN A 11 -12.14 12.63 0.59
CA ASN A 11 -13.10 11.54 0.74
C ASN A 11 -12.48 10.18 0.38
N ARG A 12 -11.70 10.11 -0.71
CA ARG A 12 -10.98 8.88 -1.11
C ARG A 12 -9.87 8.52 -0.14
N LEU A 13 -9.13 9.50 0.38
CA LEU A 13 -8.14 9.28 1.43
C LEU A 13 -8.80 8.68 2.68
N HIS A 14 -9.96 9.19 3.10
CA HIS A 14 -10.71 8.60 4.19
C HIS A 14 -11.10 7.15 3.90
N GLN A 15 -11.64 6.87 2.70
CA GLN A 15 -11.98 5.51 2.29
C GLN A 15 -10.76 4.57 2.28
N ALA A 16 -9.59 5.04 1.81
CA ALA A 16 -8.34 4.27 1.84
C ALA A 16 -7.90 3.93 3.27
N LEU A 17 -7.97 4.90 4.18
CA LEU A 17 -7.62 4.72 5.59
C LEU A 17 -8.63 3.83 6.32
N ASP A 18 -9.91 3.89 5.97
CA ASP A 18 -10.92 2.99 6.52
C ASP A 18 -10.75 1.56 6.00
N PHE A 19 -10.35 1.39 4.74
CA PHE A 19 -10.08 0.08 4.12
C PHE A 19 -8.88 -0.63 4.77
N SER A 20 -7.83 0.10 5.11
CA SER A 20 -6.62 -0.45 5.74
C SER A 20 -6.71 -0.63 7.27
N GLY A 21 -7.83 -0.25 7.89
CA GLY A 21 -8.02 -0.35 9.33
C GLY A 21 -7.31 0.75 10.14
N PHE A 22 -7.00 1.89 9.52
CA PHE A 22 -6.35 3.02 10.17
C PHE A 22 -7.23 3.67 11.26
N ALA A 23 -6.61 4.44 12.16
CA ALA A 23 -7.31 5.12 13.25
C ALA A 23 -8.49 5.99 12.75
N LYS A 24 -9.60 5.99 13.51
CA LYS A 24 -10.83 6.73 13.19
C LYS A 24 -10.99 7.97 14.07
N GLY A 25 -11.87 8.89 13.64
CA GLY A 25 -12.24 10.08 14.41
C GLY A 25 -11.06 10.98 14.76
N ARG A 26 -11.03 11.52 15.99
CA ARG A 26 -10.03 12.51 16.45
C ARG A 26 -8.59 11.99 16.42
N ALA A 27 -8.38 10.68 16.54
CA ALA A 27 -7.05 10.08 16.51
C ALA A 27 -6.45 10.00 15.09
N ARG A 28 -7.28 10.07 14.04
CA ARG A 28 -6.87 9.87 12.64
C ARG A 28 -5.77 10.83 12.20
N THR A 29 -5.90 12.13 12.49
CA THR A 29 -4.91 13.14 12.11
C THR A 29 -3.56 12.90 12.78
N GLY A 30 -3.56 12.55 14.07
CA GLY A 30 -2.34 12.25 14.82
C GLY A 30 -1.66 10.98 14.30
N ALA A 31 -2.44 9.92 14.04
CA ALA A 31 -1.93 8.69 13.47
C ALA A 31 -1.33 8.91 12.07
N LEU A 32 -2.00 9.70 11.21
CA LEU A 32 -1.52 9.99 9.85
C LEU A 32 -0.22 10.80 9.87
N SER A 33 -0.17 11.82 10.74
CA SER A 33 1.01 12.65 10.97
C SER A 33 2.20 11.81 11.41
N ALA A 34 2.02 10.92 12.40
CA ALA A 34 3.08 10.05 12.89
C ALA A 34 3.51 9.00 11.87
N TYR A 35 2.56 8.41 11.13
CA TYR A 35 2.85 7.32 10.20
C TYR A 35 3.60 7.78 8.95
N TYR A 36 3.30 8.97 8.45
CA TYR A 36 3.94 9.53 7.25
C TYR A 36 5.05 10.55 7.55
N ASP A 37 5.39 10.75 8.82
CA ASP A 37 6.37 11.74 9.29
C ASP A 37 6.10 13.15 8.73
N VAL A 38 4.85 13.62 8.90
CA VAL A 38 4.44 14.97 8.49
C VAL A 38 3.84 15.73 9.65
N SER A 39 3.82 17.06 9.55
CA SER A 39 3.17 17.88 10.57
C SER A 39 1.68 17.56 10.70
N ARG A 40 1.11 17.71 11.91
CA ARG A 40 -0.34 17.53 12.14
C ARG A 40 -1.19 18.46 11.28
N GLU A 41 -0.73 19.68 11.03
CA GLU A 41 -1.42 20.63 10.14
C GLU A 41 -1.43 20.12 8.70
N THR A 42 -0.31 19.58 8.20
CA THR A 42 -0.24 18.97 6.86
C THR A 42 -1.21 17.80 6.74
N ALA A 43 -1.18 16.87 7.70
CA ALA A 43 -2.11 15.74 7.75
C ALA A 43 -3.58 16.20 7.79
N ARG A 44 -3.88 17.24 8.60
CA ARG A 44 -5.22 17.82 8.68
C ARG A 44 -5.65 18.37 7.32
N LYS A 45 -4.81 19.17 6.66
CA LYS A 45 -5.11 19.78 5.36
C LYS A 45 -5.45 18.75 4.30
N TRP A 46 -4.80 17.59 4.29
CA TRP A 46 -5.14 16.48 3.40
C TRP A 46 -6.50 15.87 3.72
N LEU A 47 -6.75 15.58 5.01
CA LEU A 47 -8.01 14.97 5.46
C LEU A 47 -9.22 15.89 5.27
N VAL A 48 -9.04 17.20 5.24
CA VAL A 48 -10.13 18.17 5.00
C VAL A 48 -10.14 18.74 3.57
N GLY A 49 -9.28 18.25 2.68
CA GLY A 49 -9.27 18.67 1.26
C GLY A 49 -8.77 20.09 1.01
N LEU A 50 -8.05 20.69 1.95
CA LEU A 50 -7.44 22.02 1.80
C LEU A 50 -6.13 22.00 1.04
N ALA A 51 -5.44 20.86 0.99
CA ALA A 51 -4.23 20.66 0.23
C ALA A 51 -4.12 19.21 -0.23
N LEU A 52 -3.34 18.98 -1.30
CA LEU A 52 -2.95 17.65 -1.74
C LEU A 52 -1.56 17.28 -1.18
N PRO A 53 -1.29 16.00 -0.92
CA PRO A 53 0.08 15.52 -0.77
C PRO A 53 0.84 15.62 -2.09
N GLU A 54 2.18 15.70 -2.01
CA GLU A 54 3.06 15.59 -3.17
C GLU A 54 2.93 14.21 -3.83
N LEU A 55 3.32 14.11 -5.10
CA LEU A 55 3.17 12.87 -5.89
C LEU A 55 3.83 11.66 -5.20
N GLU A 56 5.07 11.81 -4.75
CA GLU A 56 5.81 10.76 -4.03
C GLU A 56 5.06 10.30 -2.78
N ARG A 57 4.46 11.24 -2.06
CA ARG A 57 3.68 10.96 -0.85
C ARG A 57 2.38 10.24 -1.18
N MET A 58 1.71 10.63 -2.25
CA MET A 58 0.49 9.98 -2.71
C MET A 58 0.76 8.54 -3.16
N LEU A 59 1.89 8.28 -3.82
CA LEU A 59 2.35 6.93 -4.15
C LEU A 59 2.63 6.11 -2.88
N GLN A 60 3.33 6.67 -1.90
CA GLN A 60 3.56 6.00 -0.62
C GLN A 60 2.25 5.64 0.09
N ILE A 61 1.27 6.55 0.11
CA ILE A 61 -0.05 6.29 0.69
C ILE A 61 -0.72 5.12 -0.06
N ALA A 62 -0.73 5.15 -1.39
CA ALA A 62 -1.36 4.09 -2.19
C ALA A 62 -0.76 2.71 -1.89
N VAL A 63 0.58 2.62 -1.85
CA VAL A 63 1.30 1.38 -1.55
C VAL A 63 1.03 0.90 -0.12
N GLN A 64 1.18 1.77 0.88
CA GLN A 64 1.08 1.39 2.28
C GLN A 64 -0.36 1.07 2.72
N GLN A 65 -1.35 1.71 2.09
CA GLN A 65 -2.76 1.42 2.34
C GLN A 65 -3.33 0.35 1.40
N HIS A 66 -2.50 -0.24 0.52
CA HIS A 66 -2.88 -1.27 -0.44
C HIS A 66 -4.05 -0.87 -1.37
N VAL A 67 -4.07 0.39 -1.81
CA VAL A 67 -5.09 0.93 -2.73
C VAL A 67 -4.48 1.35 -4.07
N SER A 68 -5.31 1.47 -5.11
CA SER A 68 -4.87 1.98 -6.41
C SER A 68 -4.48 3.47 -6.32
N PHE A 69 -3.29 3.81 -6.82
CA PHE A 69 -2.87 5.21 -6.96
C PHE A 69 -3.79 6.00 -7.89
N GLU A 70 -4.18 5.42 -9.04
CA GLU A 70 -5.07 6.09 -10.00
C GLU A 70 -6.43 6.41 -9.37
N TRP A 71 -6.96 5.47 -8.60
CA TRP A 71 -8.19 5.66 -7.86
C TRP A 71 -8.02 6.73 -6.77
N LEU A 72 -6.96 6.66 -5.97
CA LEU A 72 -6.71 7.64 -4.90
C LEU A 72 -6.61 9.08 -5.46
N ALA A 73 -5.81 9.25 -6.51
CA ALA A 73 -5.55 10.54 -7.14
C ALA A 73 -6.78 11.09 -7.88
N THR A 74 -7.36 10.29 -8.77
CA THR A 74 -8.35 10.77 -9.76
C THR A 74 -9.77 10.26 -9.55
N GLY A 75 -9.96 9.25 -8.69
CA GLY A 75 -11.25 8.58 -8.50
C GLY A 75 -11.62 7.59 -9.62
N ARG A 76 -10.74 7.38 -10.61
CA ARG A 76 -10.96 6.42 -11.70
C ARG A 76 -10.56 5.01 -11.26
N GLY A 77 -11.29 4.01 -11.76
CA GLY A 77 -11.05 2.61 -11.42
C GLY A 77 -11.60 2.19 -10.05
N THR A 78 -11.05 1.12 -9.48
CA THR A 78 -11.47 0.54 -8.19
C THR A 78 -10.50 0.88 -7.07
N ILE A 79 -10.99 0.94 -5.83
CA ILE A 79 -10.16 1.17 -4.62
C ILE A 79 -9.08 0.11 -4.47
N GLU A 80 -9.46 -1.15 -4.66
CA GLU A 80 -8.52 -2.25 -4.77
C GLU A 80 -7.71 -2.04 -6.04
N GLY A 81 -6.41 -1.81 -5.87
CA GLY A 81 -5.47 -1.94 -6.97
C GLY A 81 -5.45 -3.41 -7.37
N LYS A 82 -6.30 -3.80 -8.34
CA LYS A 82 -6.16 -5.08 -9.03
C LYS A 82 -4.71 -5.14 -9.52
N SER A 83 -3.91 -5.92 -8.81
CA SER A 83 -2.50 -6.19 -9.11
C SER A 83 -1.53 -5.02 -8.92
N LEU A 84 -1.44 -4.45 -7.71
CA LEU A 84 -0.12 -4.01 -7.21
C LEU A 84 0.65 -5.20 -6.63
N SER A 85 0.78 -6.25 -7.43
CA SER A 85 1.99 -7.06 -7.45
C SER A 85 3.13 -6.24 -8.06
N VAL A 86 3.42 -5.05 -7.51
CA VAL A 86 4.69 -4.38 -7.76
C VAL A 86 5.67 -4.97 -6.75
N ARG A 87 6.08 -6.21 -7.05
CA ARG A 87 7.40 -6.69 -6.69
C ARG A 87 8.35 -6.17 -7.77
N GLU A 88 8.88 -4.97 -7.61
CA GLU A 88 10.21 -4.70 -8.14
C GLU A 88 11.17 -5.14 -7.01
N ASN A 89 11.74 -6.34 -6.96
CA ASN A 89 12.39 -7.15 -7.99
C ASN A 89 11.86 -8.60 -8.00
N ALA A 90 11.10 -8.99 -9.02
CA ALA A 90 11.03 -10.39 -9.44
C ALA A 90 11.01 -10.41 -10.96
N ALA A 91 11.90 -11.21 -11.55
CA ALA A 91 12.02 -11.42 -12.99
C ALA A 91 12.56 -10.22 -13.79
N LYS A 92 13.87 -9.95 -13.68
CA LYS A 92 14.61 -9.69 -14.93
C LYS A 92 15.06 -10.97 -15.61
N TYR A 93 15.34 -12.05 -14.87
CA TYR A 93 15.50 -13.41 -15.40
C TYR A 93 15.21 -14.42 -14.29
N SER A 94 13.94 -14.73 -14.00
CA SER A 94 13.67 -15.92 -13.20
C SER A 94 13.82 -17.11 -14.12
N ASP A 95 14.94 -17.81 -13.95
CA ASP A 95 15.22 -19.08 -14.60
C ASP A 95 13.99 -20.02 -14.48
N PRO A 96 13.64 -20.81 -15.52
CA PRO A 96 12.51 -21.73 -15.47
C PRO A 96 12.53 -22.66 -14.24
N ASP A 97 13.71 -23.01 -13.74
CA ASP A 97 13.85 -23.82 -12.53
C ASP A 97 13.53 -23.03 -11.25
N GLU A 98 13.83 -21.73 -11.18
CA GLU A 98 13.45 -20.88 -10.05
C GLU A 98 11.91 -20.75 -9.92
N LEU A 99 11.23 -20.57 -11.04
CA LEU A 99 9.76 -20.53 -11.10
C LEU A 99 9.14 -21.85 -10.65
N ARG A 100 9.73 -22.96 -11.11
CA ARG A 100 9.31 -24.32 -10.74
C ARG A 100 9.52 -24.58 -9.25
N LEU A 101 10.66 -24.17 -8.70
CA LEU A 101 10.98 -24.30 -7.29
C LEU A 101 10.01 -23.51 -6.41
N MET A 102 9.69 -22.27 -6.79
CA MET A 102 8.71 -21.43 -6.08
C MET A 102 7.30 -22.02 -6.10
N GLY A 103 6.91 -22.64 -7.21
CA GLY A 103 5.65 -23.38 -7.32
C GLY A 103 5.60 -24.59 -6.40
N LEU A 104 6.68 -25.38 -6.34
CA LEU A 104 6.78 -26.55 -5.47
C LEU A 104 6.81 -26.14 -3.98
N MET A 105 7.59 -25.13 -3.63
CA MET A 105 7.69 -24.58 -2.26
C MET A 105 6.33 -24.19 -1.69
N ARG A 106 5.46 -23.56 -2.49
CA ARG A 106 4.10 -23.18 -2.04
C ARG A 106 3.21 -24.39 -1.72
N LYS A 107 3.43 -25.52 -2.39
CA LYS A 107 2.66 -26.77 -2.18
C LYS A 107 3.23 -27.61 -1.03
N LEU A 108 4.42 -27.30 -0.51
CA LEU A 108 5.07 -28.07 0.54
C LEU A 108 4.64 -27.63 1.95
N SER A 109 4.46 -28.63 2.84
CA SER A 109 4.22 -28.40 4.26
C SER A 109 5.44 -27.72 4.91
N ARG A 110 5.21 -27.00 6.02
CA ARG A 110 6.26 -26.21 6.70
C ARG A 110 7.47 -27.05 7.10
N LYS A 111 7.28 -28.32 7.47
CA LYS A 111 8.34 -29.29 7.79
C LYS A 111 9.21 -29.62 6.57
N LYS A 112 8.60 -29.83 5.40
CA LYS A 112 9.32 -30.14 4.15
C LYS A 112 10.04 -28.91 3.59
N ARG A 113 9.44 -27.72 3.70
CA ARG A 113 10.09 -26.45 3.34
C ARG A 113 11.36 -26.22 4.15
N ARG A 114 11.32 -26.49 5.46
CA ARG A 114 12.48 -26.30 6.34
C ARG A 114 13.65 -27.25 6.00
N ALA A 115 13.35 -28.53 5.78
CA ALA A 115 14.36 -29.51 5.36
C ALA A 115 15.00 -29.16 4.00
N LEU A 116 14.22 -28.61 3.06
CA LEU A 116 14.72 -28.18 1.76
C LEU A 116 15.58 -26.92 1.86
N ILE A 117 15.24 -25.99 2.76
CA ILE A 117 16.09 -24.83 3.06
C ILE A 117 17.43 -25.31 3.65
N GLU A 118 17.41 -26.22 4.63
CA GLU A 118 18.65 -26.76 5.21
C GLU A 118 19.53 -27.51 4.19
N LEU A 119 18.91 -28.22 3.24
CA LEU A 119 19.62 -28.88 2.14
C LEU A 119 20.31 -27.88 1.20
N LEU A 120 19.68 -26.72 0.95
CA LEU A 120 20.20 -25.69 0.04
C LEU A 120 21.17 -24.71 0.72
N ASP A 121 21.09 -24.57 2.05
CA ASP A 121 21.99 -23.73 2.87
C ASP A 121 23.32 -24.44 3.14
N GLY A 122 23.32 -25.78 3.15
CA GLY A 122 24.49 -26.63 3.34
C GLY A 122 25.31 -26.85 2.08
N ASN A 123 26.07 -25.83 1.66
CA ASN A 123 27.29 -25.99 0.85
C ASN A 123 28.41 -25.07 1.35
#